data_AF-A0A3S9W9I5-F1
#
_entry.id   AF-A0A3S9W9I5-F1
#
_cell.length_a   1.000
_cell.length_b   1.000
_cell.length_c   1.000
_cell.angle_alpha   90.00
_cell.angle_beta   90.00
_cell.angle_gamma   90.00
#
_symmetry.space_group_name_H-M   'P 1'
#
loop_
_entity.id
_entity.type
_entity.pdbx_description
1 polymer ?
#
loop_
_entity_poly.entity_id
_entity_poly.type
_entity_poly.pdbx_seq_one_letter_code
_entity_poly.pdbx_strand_id
1 'polypeptide(L)'
;MSSVKEYGRVLTSRMGAPAGTLETYIEVPFHLGDKKVFPDGLIRVKRGSKVWTALVEVKTGNNELQREQLENYLDVAREHRFDALLTISNEIPPAAGTHPTTVDKRKSKYVTMHHLSWTEVLTAAIMQKEFRGVADPDQAWILGELIRYLEHPKSGAVEFTDMGTSWVPVRDAVTSGTLRKRDKDAAQVASRFDALLRYSALKLGQRLGADVTQVLSKAEISDPSLRVAAVTDMLVSDGKMSGAIRIPNAVSPLTVTVDVRAAQITCSFSTSAPAEGRPTTRVNWLMRQLKDAPDTIRVEAFASRQRGGTAELLKTVREDPSVLVIDPSKEIRSFTVTYIGKMGAARLAGRSGFIDSVMDAILVSYDSIGQRLKDWSAAPPRLRKPEEVVVDETLPKDVPSAALSSQDDDTTGPSSPAAS
;
A
#
# COMPACT_ATOMS: atom_id res chain seq x y z
N MET A 1 -24.91 6.61 -4.59
CA MET A 1 -23.97 7.68 -4.18
C MET A 1 -24.68 8.82 -3.44
N SER A 2 -25.75 9.41 -4.01
CA SER A 2 -26.52 10.50 -3.37
C SER A 2 -27.33 10.08 -2.14
N SER A 3 -27.82 8.83 -2.12
CA SER A 3 -28.65 8.31 -1.02
C SER A 3 -27.92 8.12 0.31
N VAL A 4 -26.58 8.13 0.32
CA VAL A 4 -25.77 7.94 1.54
C VAL A 4 -24.70 9.01 1.55
N LYS A 5 -24.89 10.05 2.36
CA LYS A 5 -24.12 11.30 2.32
C LYS A 5 -22.62 11.07 2.54
N GLU A 6 -22.28 10.33 3.59
CA GLU A 6 -20.90 10.05 3.98
C GLU A 6 -20.18 9.23 2.91
N TYR A 7 -20.84 8.21 2.36
CA TYR A 7 -20.29 7.37 1.30
C TYR A 7 -20.10 8.12 -0.01
N GLY A 8 -21.09 8.91 -0.45
CA GLY A 8 -20.97 9.77 -1.62
C GLY A 8 -19.81 10.75 -1.50
N ARG A 9 -19.60 11.31 -0.31
CA ARG A 9 -18.44 12.18 0.00
C ARG A 9 -17.11 11.43 -0.06
N VAL A 10 -17.03 10.20 0.45
CA VAL A 10 -15.80 9.39 0.41
C VAL A 10 -15.33 9.15 -1.03
N LEU A 11 -16.25 8.87 -1.95
CA LEU A 11 -15.89 8.66 -3.35
C LEU A 11 -15.53 9.96 -4.06
N THR A 12 -16.36 11.00 -3.91
CA THR A 12 -16.18 12.25 -4.68
C THR A 12 -15.03 13.12 -4.21
N SER A 13 -14.71 13.12 -2.91
CA SER A 13 -13.58 13.90 -2.37
C SER A 13 -12.23 13.46 -2.94
N ARG A 14 -12.08 12.18 -3.30
CA ARG A 14 -10.86 11.64 -3.96
C ARG A 14 -10.63 12.25 -5.35
N MET A 15 -11.67 12.79 -5.95
CA MET A 15 -11.67 13.41 -7.28
C MET A 15 -11.67 14.95 -7.21
N GLY A 16 -11.42 15.52 -6.02
CA GLY A 16 -11.36 16.97 -5.82
C GLY A 16 -12.72 17.65 -5.61
N ALA A 17 -13.82 16.90 -5.51
CA ALA A 17 -15.13 17.48 -5.24
C ALA A 17 -15.18 18.15 -3.84
N PRO A 18 -15.86 19.29 -3.69
CA PRO A 18 -16.01 19.94 -2.40
C PRO A 18 -16.94 19.13 -1.48
N ALA A 19 -16.84 19.34 -0.16
CA ALA A 19 -17.81 18.81 0.80
C ALA A 19 -19.15 19.56 0.70
N GLY A 20 -20.01 19.15 -0.23
CA GLY A 20 -21.26 19.81 -0.57
C GLY A 20 -22.44 18.85 -0.72
N THR A 21 -23.59 19.39 -1.13
CA THR A 21 -24.77 18.61 -1.49
C THR A 21 -24.51 17.86 -2.79
N LEU A 22 -24.72 16.55 -2.79
CA LEU A 22 -24.44 15.67 -3.91
C LEU A 22 -25.74 15.26 -4.61
N GLU A 23 -25.79 15.52 -5.92
CA GLU A 23 -26.88 15.17 -6.82
C GLU A 23 -26.36 14.22 -7.89
N THR A 24 -27.20 13.28 -8.31
CA THR A 24 -26.85 12.27 -9.31
C THR A 24 -27.98 12.11 -10.33
N TYR A 25 -27.62 12.04 -11.60
CA TYR A 25 -28.53 11.85 -12.72
C TYR A 25 -28.08 10.64 -13.53
N ILE A 26 -29.01 9.96 -14.18
CA ILE A 26 -28.76 8.79 -15.03
C ILE A 26 -29.08 9.11 -16.49
N GLU A 27 -28.34 8.50 -17.40
CA GLU A 27 -28.57 8.55 -18.86
C GLU A 27 -28.81 9.96 -19.42
N VAL A 28 -27.94 10.91 -19.05
CA VAL A 28 -28.11 12.33 -19.38
C VAL A 28 -27.71 12.58 -20.85
N PRO A 29 -28.61 13.03 -21.72
CA PRO A 29 -28.28 13.24 -23.13
C PRO A 29 -27.46 14.52 -23.37
N PHE A 30 -26.42 14.41 -24.21
CA PHE A 30 -25.64 15.55 -24.70
C PHE A 30 -25.52 15.53 -26.22
N HIS A 31 -25.42 16.72 -26.83
CA HIS A 31 -25.10 16.86 -28.25
C HIS A 31 -23.60 17.10 -28.40
N LEU A 32 -22.97 16.42 -29.35
CA LEU A 32 -21.57 16.57 -29.72
C LEU A 32 -21.50 16.69 -31.25
N GLY A 33 -21.51 17.92 -31.75
CA GLY A 33 -21.79 18.20 -33.16
C GLY A 33 -23.16 17.65 -33.56
N ASP A 34 -23.20 16.84 -34.62
CA ASP A 34 -24.45 16.20 -35.10
C ASP A 34 -24.80 14.90 -34.37
N LYS A 35 -23.93 14.42 -33.47
CA LYS A 35 -24.16 13.17 -32.72
C LYS A 35 -24.77 13.46 -31.35
N LYS A 36 -25.58 12.53 -30.86
CA LYS A 36 -26.08 12.53 -29.48
C LYS A 36 -25.39 11.42 -28.70
N VAL A 37 -24.87 11.74 -27.52
CA VAL A 37 -24.20 10.79 -26.63
C VAL A 37 -24.90 10.73 -25.28
N PHE A 38 -24.83 9.58 -24.61
CA PHE A 38 -25.57 9.29 -23.39
C PHE A 38 -24.63 8.67 -22.36
N PRO A 39 -23.89 9.48 -21.59
CA PRO A 39 -23.20 9.00 -20.39
C PRO A 39 -24.17 8.30 -19.44
N ASP A 40 -23.70 7.21 -18.81
CA ASP A 40 -24.50 6.44 -17.85
C ASP A 40 -24.95 7.29 -16.66
N GLY A 41 -24.20 8.32 -16.31
CA GLY A 41 -24.66 9.30 -15.34
C GLY A 41 -23.90 10.62 -15.30
N LEU A 42 -24.37 11.49 -14.41
CA LEU A 42 -23.77 12.78 -14.09
C LEU A 42 -23.84 13.00 -12.58
N ILE A 43 -22.71 13.35 -11.99
CA ILE A 43 -22.60 13.69 -10.56
C ILE A 43 -22.38 15.20 -10.46
N ARG A 44 -23.15 15.86 -9.59
CA ARG A 44 -22.96 17.27 -9.28
C ARG A 44 -22.83 17.47 -7.77
N VAL A 45 -21.81 18.20 -7.35
CA VAL A 45 -21.56 18.51 -5.94
C VAL A 45 -21.50 20.02 -5.75
N LYS A 46 -22.44 20.57 -4.97
CA LYS A 46 -22.57 22.01 -4.75
C LYS A 46 -22.22 22.38 -3.31
N ARG A 47 -21.31 23.34 -3.13
CA ARG A 47 -20.98 23.96 -1.84
C ARG A 47 -20.91 25.47 -1.98
N GLY A 48 -21.93 26.16 -1.48
CA GLY A 48 -22.08 27.60 -1.66
C GLY A 48 -22.17 27.96 -3.15
N SER A 49 -21.24 28.80 -3.63
CA SER A 49 -21.13 29.17 -5.04
C SER A 49 -20.31 28.18 -5.89
N LYS A 50 -19.56 27.26 -5.27
CA LYS A 50 -18.76 26.27 -6.00
C LYS A 50 -19.62 25.09 -6.42
N VAL A 51 -19.52 24.70 -7.68
CA VAL A 51 -20.14 23.51 -8.26
C VAL A 51 -19.03 22.68 -8.88
N TRP A 52 -18.97 21.40 -8.53
CA TRP A 52 -18.11 20.41 -9.17
C TRP A 52 -19.00 19.41 -9.90
N THR A 53 -18.70 19.11 -11.16
CA THR A 53 -19.51 18.23 -12.02
C THR A 53 -18.63 17.18 -12.69
N ALA A 54 -19.11 15.93 -12.69
CA ALA A 54 -18.45 14.83 -13.38
C ALA A 54 -19.44 14.03 -14.22
N LEU A 55 -19.03 13.70 -15.45
CA LEU A 55 -19.69 12.64 -16.23
C LEU A 55 -19.29 11.28 -15.68
N VAL A 56 -20.17 10.30 -15.81
CA VAL A 56 -19.95 8.94 -15.34
C VAL A 56 -20.19 7.95 -16.48
N GLU A 57 -19.25 7.03 -16.65
CA GLU A 57 -19.39 5.85 -17.50
C GLU A 57 -19.10 4.60 -16.67
N VAL A 58 -19.92 3.57 -16.84
CA VAL A 58 -19.92 2.36 -16.01
C VAL A 58 -19.91 1.13 -16.90
N LYS A 59 -18.97 0.22 -16.65
CA LYS A 59 -18.94 -1.11 -17.27
C LYS A 59 -19.03 -2.19 -16.20
N THR A 60 -19.86 -3.20 -16.46
CA THR A 60 -19.98 -4.41 -15.64
C THR A 60 -19.61 -5.64 -16.47
N GLY A 61 -19.31 -6.74 -15.78
CA GLY A 61 -18.87 -7.98 -16.41
C GLY A 61 -17.54 -7.81 -17.15
N ASN A 62 -17.45 -8.37 -18.35
CA ASN A 62 -16.23 -8.35 -19.17
C ASN A 62 -16.20 -7.21 -20.20
N ASN A 63 -17.11 -6.23 -20.07
CA ASN A 63 -17.15 -5.10 -21.00
C ASN A 63 -16.00 -4.14 -20.71
N GLU A 64 -15.24 -3.79 -21.74
CA GLU A 64 -14.11 -2.87 -21.64
C GLU A 64 -14.54 -1.41 -21.87
N LEU A 65 -13.80 -0.49 -21.25
CA LEU A 65 -13.94 0.94 -21.49
C LEU A 65 -13.38 1.31 -22.87
N GLN A 66 -14.25 1.80 -23.75
CA GLN A 66 -13.89 2.09 -25.14
C GLN A 66 -13.29 3.49 -25.29
N ARG A 67 -12.12 3.59 -25.94
CA ARG A 67 -11.43 4.87 -26.17
C ARG A 67 -12.33 5.92 -26.82
N GLU A 68 -13.01 5.59 -27.91
CA GLU A 68 -13.85 6.54 -28.64
C GLU A 68 -14.96 7.10 -27.76
N GLN A 69 -15.61 6.24 -26.97
CA GLN A 69 -16.66 6.63 -26.03
C GLN A 69 -16.14 7.62 -24.98
N LEU A 70 -14.99 7.32 -24.37
CA LEU A 70 -14.36 8.21 -23.38
C LEU A 70 -13.94 9.54 -23.99
N GLU A 71 -13.35 9.52 -25.19
CA GLU A 71 -12.94 10.74 -25.88
C GLU A 71 -14.13 11.63 -26.23
N ASN A 72 -15.26 11.05 -26.65
CA ASN A 72 -16.50 11.80 -26.88
C ASN A 72 -16.99 12.48 -25.58
N TYR A 73 -16.95 11.76 -24.44
CA TYR A 73 -17.35 12.35 -23.16
C TYR A 73 -16.37 13.40 -22.64
N LEU A 74 -15.07 13.27 -22.91
CA LEU A 74 -14.09 14.32 -22.62
C LEU A 74 -14.39 15.59 -23.42
N ASP A 75 -14.78 15.44 -24.69
CA ASP A 75 -15.17 16.59 -25.53
C ASP A 75 -16.45 17.26 -24.99
N VAL A 76 -17.47 16.49 -24.61
CA VAL A 76 -18.69 17.01 -23.94
C VAL A 76 -18.35 17.71 -22.64
N ALA A 77 -17.56 17.08 -21.77
CA ALA A 77 -17.17 17.67 -20.49
C ALA A 77 -16.41 18.98 -20.68
N ARG A 78 -15.58 19.08 -21.73
CA ARG A 78 -14.90 20.34 -22.09
C ARG A 78 -15.88 21.42 -22.55
N GLU A 79 -16.82 21.10 -23.43
CA GLU A 79 -17.83 22.05 -23.94
C GLU A 79 -18.69 22.63 -22.81
N HIS A 80 -19.08 21.78 -21.85
CA HIS A 80 -19.89 22.18 -20.70
C HIS A 80 -19.08 22.64 -19.47
N ARG A 81 -17.75 22.67 -19.56
CA ARG A 81 -16.82 23.03 -18.47
C ARG A 81 -17.02 22.20 -17.20
N PHE A 82 -17.25 20.90 -17.37
CA PHE A 82 -17.27 19.96 -16.26
C PHE A 82 -15.84 19.66 -15.78
N ASP A 83 -15.71 19.34 -14.50
CA ASP A 83 -14.42 19.18 -13.83
C ASP A 83 -13.78 17.83 -14.14
N ALA A 84 -14.59 16.78 -14.34
CA ALA A 84 -14.10 15.42 -14.42
C ALA A 84 -14.92 14.47 -15.31
N LEU A 85 -14.27 13.38 -15.71
CA LEU A 85 -14.90 12.16 -16.22
C LEU A 85 -14.52 11.01 -15.30
N LEU A 86 -15.52 10.39 -14.67
CA LEU A 86 -15.36 9.19 -13.84
C LEU A 86 -15.73 7.95 -14.65
N THR A 87 -14.84 6.97 -14.71
CA THR A 87 -15.15 5.64 -15.20
C THR A 87 -15.20 4.63 -14.05
N ILE A 88 -16.12 3.67 -14.11
CA ILE A 88 -16.23 2.56 -13.16
C ILE A 88 -16.22 1.25 -13.94
N SER A 89 -15.26 0.35 -13.70
CA SER A 89 -15.23 -0.97 -14.34
C SER A 89 -14.61 -2.06 -13.45
N ASN A 90 -14.45 -3.28 -13.96
CA ASN A 90 -13.70 -4.35 -13.26
C ASN A 90 -12.19 -4.25 -13.47
N GLU A 91 -11.72 -3.28 -14.24
CA GLU A 91 -10.29 -3.09 -14.48
C GLU A 91 -9.63 -2.50 -13.22
N ILE A 92 -8.50 -3.07 -12.82
CA ILE A 92 -7.71 -2.56 -11.70
C ILE A 92 -6.41 -2.02 -12.27
N PRO A 93 -6.23 -0.69 -12.34
CA PRO A 93 -5.00 -0.11 -12.81
C PRO A 93 -3.82 -0.49 -11.90
N PRO A 94 -2.61 -0.65 -12.46
CA PRO A 94 -1.43 -1.05 -11.68
C PRO A 94 -0.95 0.01 -10.68
N ALA A 95 -1.42 1.26 -10.80
CA ALA A 95 -1.07 2.35 -9.90
C ALA A 95 -2.30 3.24 -9.61
N ALA A 96 -2.30 3.93 -8.47
CA ALA A 96 -3.37 4.87 -8.15
C ALA A 96 -3.32 6.09 -9.08
N GLY A 97 -4.48 6.52 -9.57
CA GLY A 97 -4.59 7.69 -10.44
C GLY A 97 -4.24 7.43 -11.90
N THR A 98 -3.86 6.21 -12.28
CA THR A 98 -3.79 5.81 -13.69
C THR A 98 -5.15 5.35 -14.18
N HIS A 99 -5.44 5.66 -15.44
CA HIS A 99 -6.64 5.20 -16.10
C HIS A 99 -6.32 3.96 -16.95
N PRO A 100 -7.17 2.91 -16.94
CA PRO A 100 -6.88 1.66 -17.67
C PRO A 100 -6.89 1.87 -19.19
N THR A 101 -7.78 2.73 -19.70
CA THR A 101 -7.85 3.10 -21.11
C THR A 101 -6.95 4.29 -21.42
N THR A 102 -6.07 4.14 -22.42
CA THR A 102 -5.29 5.26 -22.97
C THR A 102 -6.14 6.08 -23.93
N VAL A 103 -6.20 7.40 -23.72
CA VAL A 103 -6.90 8.39 -24.56
C VAL A 103 -5.92 9.45 -25.09
N ASP A 104 -6.32 10.24 -26.08
CA ASP A 104 -5.52 11.40 -26.50
C ASP A 104 -5.30 12.39 -25.34
N LYS A 105 -4.03 12.59 -24.95
CA LYS A 105 -3.61 13.51 -23.88
C LYS A 105 -4.05 14.95 -24.11
N ARG A 106 -4.32 15.36 -25.35
CA ARG A 106 -4.83 16.70 -25.66
C ARG A 106 -6.26 16.90 -25.13
N LYS A 107 -7.07 15.84 -25.13
CA LYS A 107 -8.45 15.86 -24.66
C LYS A 107 -8.55 15.81 -23.13
N SER A 108 -7.58 15.21 -22.45
CA SER A 108 -7.52 15.17 -20.98
C SER A 108 -6.86 16.40 -20.31
N LYS A 109 -6.45 17.40 -21.09
CA LYS A 109 -5.82 18.63 -20.56
C LYS A 109 -6.80 19.49 -19.75
N TYR A 110 -8.08 19.46 -20.10
CA TYR A 110 -9.09 20.35 -19.53
C TYR A 110 -10.02 19.67 -18.52
N VAL A 111 -10.13 18.34 -18.61
CA VAL A 111 -11.04 17.52 -17.80
C VAL A 111 -10.21 16.43 -17.15
N THR A 112 -10.29 16.30 -15.82
CA THR A 112 -9.53 15.28 -15.10
C THR A 112 -10.24 13.94 -15.24
N MET A 113 -9.55 12.93 -15.73
CA MET A 113 -10.11 11.59 -15.88
C MET A 113 -9.78 10.74 -14.64
N HIS A 114 -10.81 10.17 -14.03
CA HIS A 114 -10.70 9.30 -12.86
C HIS A 114 -11.24 7.92 -13.20
N HIS A 115 -10.65 6.91 -12.57
CA HIS A 115 -11.12 5.54 -12.66
C HIS A 115 -11.30 4.96 -11.26
N LEU A 116 -12.39 4.24 -11.05
CA LEU A 116 -12.61 3.40 -9.89
C LEU A 116 -12.92 1.98 -10.35
N SER A 117 -12.20 1.00 -9.82
CA SER A 117 -12.64 -0.38 -9.96
C SER A 117 -13.89 -0.62 -9.10
N TRP A 118 -14.75 -1.58 -9.49
CA TRP A 118 -15.85 -2.02 -8.64
C TRP A 118 -15.39 -2.54 -7.27
N THR A 119 -14.17 -3.10 -7.20
CA THR A 119 -13.54 -3.48 -5.93
C THR A 119 -13.27 -2.27 -5.04
N GLU A 120 -12.82 -1.14 -5.60
CA GLU A 120 -12.62 0.09 -4.82
C GLU A 120 -13.93 0.70 -4.32
N VAL A 121 -14.96 0.67 -5.17
CA VAL A 121 -16.32 1.10 -4.81
C VAL A 121 -16.84 0.26 -3.64
N LEU A 122 -16.78 -1.07 -3.76
CA LEU A 122 -17.20 -2.00 -2.71
C LEU A 122 -16.39 -1.82 -1.41
N THR A 123 -15.06 -1.74 -1.53
CA THR A 123 -14.17 -1.55 -0.38
C THR A 123 -14.50 -0.24 0.34
N ALA A 124 -14.72 0.85 -0.39
CA ALA A 124 -15.11 2.12 0.21
C ALA A 124 -16.47 2.04 0.91
N ALA A 125 -17.43 1.29 0.37
CA ALA A 125 -18.75 1.09 0.98
C ALA A 125 -18.63 0.34 2.31
N ILE A 126 -17.89 -0.78 2.31
CA ILE A 126 -17.70 -1.61 3.51
C ILE A 126 -16.92 -0.85 4.57
N MET A 127 -15.84 -0.15 4.17
CA MET A 127 -15.07 0.70 5.09
C MET A 127 -15.94 1.80 5.71
N GLN A 128 -16.85 2.39 4.93
CA GLN A 128 -17.75 3.41 5.45
C GLN A 128 -18.79 2.82 6.40
N LYS A 129 -19.41 1.69 6.06
CA LYS A 129 -20.47 1.06 6.86
C LYS A 129 -19.93 0.49 8.17
N GLU A 130 -18.88 -0.32 8.11
CA GLU A 130 -18.43 -1.15 9.24
C GLU A 130 -17.47 -0.42 10.19
N PHE A 131 -16.66 0.51 9.69
CA PHE A 131 -15.56 1.09 10.49
C PHE A 131 -15.70 2.60 10.73
N ARG A 132 -16.29 3.35 9.79
CA ARG A 132 -16.45 4.81 9.93
C ARG A 132 -17.84 5.23 10.41
N GLY A 133 -18.84 4.39 10.16
CA GLY A 133 -20.24 4.61 10.52
C GLY A 133 -20.97 5.53 9.52
N VAL A 134 -22.30 5.42 9.53
CA VAL A 134 -23.22 6.32 8.83
C VAL A 134 -24.20 6.81 9.88
N ALA A 135 -24.39 8.13 10.00
CA ALA A 135 -25.14 8.70 11.13
C ALA A 135 -26.63 8.34 11.09
N ASP A 136 -27.18 8.24 9.88
CA ASP A 136 -28.58 7.92 9.61
C ASP A 136 -28.77 6.40 9.43
N PRO A 137 -29.60 5.73 10.26
CA PRO A 137 -29.83 4.29 10.15
C PRO A 137 -30.41 3.83 8.81
N ASP A 138 -31.26 4.64 8.17
CA ASP A 138 -31.87 4.29 6.88
C ASP A 138 -30.80 4.37 5.78
N GLN A 139 -29.94 5.38 5.82
CA GLN A 139 -28.78 5.47 4.91
C GLN A 139 -27.78 4.34 5.14
N ALA A 140 -27.57 3.94 6.40
CA ALA A 140 -26.72 2.80 6.74
C ALA A 140 -27.29 1.49 6.16
N TRP A 141 -28.61 1.30 6.24
CA TRP A 141 -29.31 0.17 5.64
C TRP A 141 -29.19 0.16 4.12
N ILE A 142 -29.40 1.31 3.45
CA ILE A 142 -29.22 1.46 1.99
C ILE A 142 -27.78 1.10 1.57
N LEU A 143 -26.78 1.54 2.36
CA LEU A 143 -25.38 1.19 2.09
C LEU A 143 -25.13 -0.32 2.22
N GLY A 144 -25.77 -0.96 3.21
CA GLY A 144 -25.74 -2.41 3.39
C GLY A 144 -26.33 -3.16 2.19
N GLU A 145 -27.43 -2.68 1.64
CA GLU A 145 -28.04 -3.28 0.45
C GLU A 145 -27.17 -3.12 -0.81
N LEU A 146 -26.49 -1.98 -0.97
CA LEU A 146 -25.51 -1.81 -2.04
C LEU A 146 -24.35 -2.80 -1.91
N ILE A 147 -23.82 -3.00 -0.70
CA ILE A 147 -22.75 -3.98 -0.43
C ILE A 147 -23.24 -5.38 -0.80
N ARG A 148 -24.41 -5.79 -0.29
CA ARG A 148 -25.02 -7.09 -0.58
C ARG A 148 -25.23 -7.31 -2.08
N TYR A 149 -25.65 -6.27 -2.80
CA TYR A 149 -25.79 -6.32 -4.25
C TYR A 149 -24.45 -6.54 -4.95
N LEU A 150 -23.42 -5.75 -4.62
CA LEU A 150 -22.11 -5.82 -5.27
C LEU A 150 -21.38 -7.14 -4.98
N GLU A 151 -21.52 -7.70 -3.78
CA GLU A 151 -20.95 -9.01 -3.39
C GLU A 151 -21.65 -10.20 -4.06
N HIS A 152 -22.86 -10.01 -4.58
CA HIS A 152 -23.59 -11.09 -5.22
C HIS A 152 -22.87 -11.54 -6.51
N PRO A 153 -22.64 -12.85 -6.75
CA PRO A 153 -21.86 -13.33 -7.91
C PRO A 153 -22.40 -12.91 -9.29
N LYS A 154 -23.69 -12.54 -9.37
CA LYS A 154 -24.35 -12.04 -10.60
C LYS A 154 -24.40 -10.52 -10.72
N SER A 155 -23.76 -9.77 -9.83
CA SER A 155 -23.75 -8.30 -9.85
C SER A 155 -23.01 -7.73 -11.07
N GLY A 156 -22.10 -8.52 -11.65
CA GLY A 156 -21.19 -8.07 -12.69
C GLY A 156 -20.04 -7.21 -12.16
N ALA A 157 -19.99 -6.90 -10.85
CA ALA A 157 -18.81 -6.44 -10.15
C ALA A 157 -17.96 -7.67 -9.80
N VAL A 158 -17.04 -8.02 -10.69
CA VAL A 158 -16.26 -9.27 -10.59
C VAL A 158 -14.99 -9.00 -9.79
N GLU A 159 -14.63 -9.94 -8.93
CA GLU A 159 -13.32 -9.94 -8.27
C GLU A 159 -12.17 -10.10 -9.28
N PHE A 160 -10.95 -9.72 -8.86
CA PHE A 160 -9.76 -9.96 -9.66
C PHE A 160 -9.52 -11.48 -9.75
N THR A 161 -9.91 -12.08 -10.87
CA THR A 161 -9.97 -13.55 -11.04
C THR A 161 -9.08 -14.08 -12.15
N ASP A 162 -8.40 -13.20 -12.89
CA ASP A 162 -7.61 -13.59 -14.06
C ASP A 162 -6.32 -12.77 -14.23
N MET A 163 -5.19 -13.47 -14.36
CA MET A 163 -3.88 -12.89 -14.69
C MET A 163 -3.70 -12.55 -16.18
N GLY A 164 -4.66 -12.91 -17.04
CA GLY A 164 -4.62 -12.67 -18.47
C GLY A 164 -3.96 -13.79 -19.28
N THR A 165 -4.13 -13.74 -20.60
CA THR A 165 -3.66 -14.76 -21.56
C THR A 165 -2.16 -14.94 -21.57
N SER A 166 -1.42 -13.86 -21.30
CA SER A 166 0.05 -13.87 -21.24
C SER A 166 0.62 -14.61 -20.03
N TRP A 167 -0.15 -14.90 -18.97
CA TRP A 167 0.37 -15.52 -17.74
C TRP A 167 1.02 -16.89 -17.98
N VAL A 168 0.27 -17.82 -18.59
CA VAL A 168 0.75 -19.20 -18.78
C VAL A 168 1.98 -19.25 -19.68
N PRO A 169 2.00 -18.60 -20.87
CA PRO A 169 3.20 -18.55 -21.71
C PRO A 169 4.42 -17.95 -21.01
N VAL A 170 4.25 -16.85 -20.28
CA VAL A 170 5.36 -16.20 -19.56
C VAL A 170 5.88 -17.07 -18.44
N ARG A 171 5.00 -17.69 -17.64
CA ARG A 171 5.38 -18.62 -16.58
C ARG A 171 6.21 -19.78 -17.13
N ASP A 172 5.75 -20.40 -18.22
CA ASP A 172 6.45 -21.53 -18.84
C ASP A 172 7.79 -21.11 -19.46
N ALA A 173 7.85 -19.90 -20.03
CA ALA A 173 9.09 -19.30 -20.52
C ALA A 173 10.11 -19.00 -19.41
N VAL A 174 9.65 -18.57 -18.23
CA VAL A 174 10.51 -18.34 -17.06
C VAL A 174 11.06 -19.66 -16.52
N THR A 175 10.20 -20.67 -16.39
CA THR A 175 10.57 -22.02 -15.93
C THR A 175 11.58 -22.69 -16.87
N SER A 176 11.41 -22.51 -18.19
CA SER A 176 12.33 -23.05 -19.21
C SER A 176 13.57 -22.17 -19.47
N GLY A 177 13.67 -20.98 -18.86
CA GLY A 177 14.78 -20.06 -19.10
C GLY A 177 14.77 -19.39 -20.48
N THR A 178 13.62 -19.39 -21.16
CA THR A 178 13.47 -18.87 -22.53
C THR A 178 12.90 -17.45 -22.59
N LEU A 179 12.35 -16.90 -21.50
CA LEU A 179 11.84 -15.53 -21.47
C LEU A 179 12.94 -14.51 -21.83
N ARG A 180 12.60 -13.51 -22.64
CA ARG A 180 13.50 -12.43 -23.07
C ARG A 180 12.90 -11.07 -22.77
N LYS A 181 13.77 -10.07 -22.58
CA LYS A 181 13.35 -8.67 -22.32
C LYS A 181 12.47 -8.05 -23.42
N ARG A 182 12.55 -8.58 -24.64
CA ARG A 182 11.75 -8.09 -25.79
C ARG A 182 10.33 -8.68 -25.81
N ASP A 183 10.02 -9.66 -24.98
CA ASP A 183 8.70 -10.29 -24.95
C ASP A 183 7.69 -9.32 -24.32
N LYS A 184 6.77 -8.82 -25.14
CA LYS A 184 5.74 -7.87 -24.72
C LYS A 184 4.78 -8.45 -23.67
N ASP A 185 4.68 -9.77 -23.62
CA ASP A 185 3.86 -10.51 -22.66
C ASP A 185 4.38 -10.37 -21.21
N ALA A 186 5.68 -10.18 -21.02
CA ALA A 186 6.26 -9.99 -19.69
C ALA A 186 5.75 -8.70 -19.03
N ALA A 187 5.66 -7.61 -19.80
CA ALA A 187 5.12 -6.33 -19.32
C ALA A 187 3.63 -6.42 -18.96
N GLN A 188 2.85 -7.21 -19.69
CA GLN A 188 1.43 -7.45 -19.37
C GLN A 188 1.29 -8.21 -18.05
N VAL A 189 2.09 -9.26 -17.83
CA VAL A 189 2.10 -10.02 -16.57
C VAL A 189 2.57 -9.13 -15.41
N ALA A 190 3.60 -8.32 -15.60
CA ALA A 190 4.07 -7.35 -14.61
C ALA A 190 2.95 -6.37 -14.19
N SER A 191 2.24 -5.79 -15.16
CA SER A 191 1.10 -4.90 -14.88
C SER A 191 -0.04 -5.62 -14.15
N ARG A 192 -0.33 -6.87 -14.49
CA ARG A 192 -1.36 -7.68 -13.81
C ARG A 192 -0.94 -8.07 -12.39
N PHE A 193 0.35 -8.30 -12.16
CA PHE A 193 0.88 -8.53 -10.83
C PHE A 193 0.74 -7.30 -9.92
N ASP A 194 1.01 -6.09 -10.42
CA ASP A 194 0.76 -4.87 -9.62
C ASP A 194 -0.74 -4.63 -9.37
N ALA A 195 -1.60 -4.91 -10.36
CA ALA A 195 -3.04 -4.90 -10.16
C ALA A 195 -3.48 -5.89 -9.07
N LEU A 196 -2.87 -7.09 -9.03
CA LEU A 196 -3.08 -8.08 -7.97
C LEU A 196 -2.61 -7.54 -6.61
N LEU A 197 -1.43 -6.92 -6.50
CA LEU A 197 -0.98 -6.32 -5.24
C LEU A 197 -1.91 -5.21 -4.74
N ARG A 198 -2.41 -4.36 -5.64
CA ARG A 198 -3.41 -3.34 -5.32
C ARG A 198 -4.72 -3.98 -4.83
N TYR A 199 -5.18 -5.01 -5.53
CA TYR A 199 -6.35 -5.80 -5.13
C TYR A 199 -6.18 -6.43 -3.74
N SER A 200 -5.02 -7.06 -3.48
CA SER A 200 -4.68 -7.63 -2.18
C SER A 200 -4.65 -6.59 -1.07
N ALA A 201 -4.11 -5.40 -1.33
CA ALA A 201 -4.08 -4.30 -0.38
C ALA A 201 -5.50 -3.85 0.00
N LEU A 202 -6.40 -3.70 -0.98
CA LEU A 202 -7.80 -3.33 -0.73
C LEU A 202 -8.53 -4.37 0.12
N LYS A 203 -8.40 -5.66 -0.21
CA LYS A 203 -9.02 -6.75 0.54
C LYS A 203 -8.45 -6.90 1.95
N LEU A 204 -7.14 -6.72 2.13
CA LEU A 204 -6.53 -6.70 3.44
C LEU A 204 -7.02 -5.50 4.26
N GLY A 205 -7.06 -4.31 3.67
CA GLY A 205 -7.58 -3.09 4.31
C GLY A 205 -9.03 -3.23 4.76
N GLN A 206 -9.88 -3.83 3.92
CA GLN A 206 -11.27 -4.16 4.24
C GLN A 206 -11.38 -5.04 5.49
N ARG A 207 -10.54 -6.08 5.61
CA ARG A 207 -10.55 -7.00 6.77
C ARG A 207 -10.02 -6.34 8.04
N LEU A 208 -9.03 -5.46 7.90
CA LEU A 208 -8.39 -4.78 9.02
C LEU A 208 -9.13 -3.50 9.47
N GLY A 209 -10.07 -2.98 8.67
CA GLY A 209 -10.65 -1.67 8.91
C GLY A 209 -9.63 -0.53 8.79
N ALA A 210 -8.56 -0.74 8.01
CA ALA A 210 -7.43 0.17 7.91
C ALA A 210 -7.11 0.55 6.46
N ASP A 211 -6.49 1.71 6.26
CA ASP A 211 -6.07 2.17 4.94
C ASP A 211 -4.77 1.48 4.51
N VAL A 212 -4.91 0.32 3.86
CA VAL A 212 -3.81 -0.50 3.37
C VAL A 212 -3.58 -0.20 1.90
N THR A 213 -2.33 0.09 1.54
CA THR A 213 -1.97 0.58 0.19
C THR A 213 -0.74 -0.12 -0.37
N GLN A 214 -0.64 -0.20 -1.69
CA GLN A 214 0.60 -0.64 -2.34
C GLN A 214 1.69 0.43 -2.15
N VAL A 215 2.92 -0.02 -1.88
CA VAL A 215 4.09 0.84 -1.83
C VAL A 215 4.65 1.02 -3.22
N LEU A 216 4.71 2.27 -3.67
CA LEU A 216 5.37 2.72 -4.88
C LEU A 216 6.31 3.89 -4.51
N SER A 217 7.44 4.00 -5.21
CA SER A 217 8.29 5.17 -5.09
C SER A 217 7.62 6.42 -5.68
N LYS A 218 8.08 7.61 -5.29
CA LYS A 218 7.57 8.87 -5.87
C LYS A 218 7.74 8.90 -7.39
N ALA A 219 8.84 8.36 -7.91
CA ALA A 219 9.12 8.28 -9.34
C ALA A 219 8.13 7.35 -10.05
N GLU A 220 7.85 6.18 -9.50
CA GLU A 220 6.87 5.23 -10.06
C GLU A 220 5.43 5.76 -9.99
N ILE A 221 5.08 6.56 -8.98
CA ILE A 221 3.78 7.24 -8.92
C ILE A 221 3.67 8.28 -10.04
N SER A 222 4.73 9.05 -10.28
CA SER A 222 4.73 10.05 -11.36
C SER A 222 4.80 9.44 -12.76
N ASP A 223 5.52 8.33 -12.90
CA ASP A 223 5.66 7.57 -14.14
C ASP A 223 5.49 6.06 -13.87
N PRO A 224 4.25 5.55 -13.97
CA PRO A 224 3.91 4.14 -13.77
C PRO A 224 4.64 3.19 -14.71
N SER A 225 5.15 3.66 -15.86
CA SER A 225 5.88 2.81 -16.79
C SER A 225 7.21 2.33 -16.21
N LEU A 226 7.82 3.11 -15.30
CA LEU A 226 9.03 2.72 -14.57
C LEU A 226 8.79 1.50 -13.70
N ARG A 227 7.63 1.43 -13.05
CA ARG A 227 7.25 0.30 -12.20
C ARG A 227 7.10 -0.97 -13.04
N VAL A 228 6.36 -0.89 -14.14
CA VAL A 228 6.16 -2.02 -15.05
C VAL A 228 7.50 -2.49 -15.61
N ALA A 229 8.39 -1.57 -16.01
CA ALA A 229 9.73 -1.90 -16.47
C ALA A 229 10.58 -2.59 -15.39
N ALA A 230 10.57 -2.10 -14.15
CA ALA A 230 11.32 -2.69 -13.05
C ALA A 230 10.86 -4.12 -12.72
N VAL A 231 9.55 -4.36 -12.66
CA VAL A 231 8.99 -5.71 -12.41
C VAL A 231 9.28 -6.63 -13.60
N THR A 232 9.16 -6.13 -14.83
CA THR A 232 9.51 -6.90 -16.04
C THR A 232 10.97 -7.31 -16.03
N ASP A 233 11.87 -6.38 -15.69
CA ASP A 233 13.30 -6.65 -15.63
C ASP A 233 13.62 -7.73 -14.58
N MET A 234 13.02 -7.65 -13.38
CA MET A 234 13.18 -8.67 -12.34
C MET A 234 12.63 -10.04 -12.78
N LEU A 235 11.50 -10.06 -13.51
CA LEU A 235 10.91 -11.29 -14.01
C LEU A 235 11.81 -11.95 -15.05
N VAL A 236 12.42 -11.16 -15.93
CA VAL A 236 13.32 -11.64 -16.98
C VAL A 236 14.67 -12.09 -16.41
N SER A 237 15.29 -11.30 -15.51
CA SER A 237 16.61 -11.63 -14.97
C SER A 237 16.55 -12.77 -13.95
N ASP A 238 15.62 -12.68 -13.00
CA ASP A 238 15.63 -13.51 -11.81
C ASP A 238 14.53 -14.56 -11.82
N GLY A 239 13.54 -14.44 -12.72
CA GLY A 239 12.33 -15.24 -12.68
C GLY A 239 11.38 -14.85 -11.55
N LYS A 240 11.48 -13.60 -11.07
CA LYS A 240 10.78 -13.13 -9.87
C LYS A 240 9.95 -11.88 -10.14
N MET A 241 8.86 -11.72 -9.41
CA MET A 241 8.12 -10.46 -9.30
C MET A 241 8.03 -10.08 -7.84
N SER A 242 8.23 -8.81 -7.51
CA SER A 242 8.20 -8.33 -6.13
C SER A 242 7.51 -6.98 -6.01
N GLY A 243 6.82 -6.77 -4.90
CA GLY A 243 6.26 -5.50 -4.49
C GLY A 243 6.00 -5.47 -2.99
N ALA A 244 5.53 -4.34 -2.49
CA ALA A 244 5.27 -4.19 -1.06
C ALA A 244 3.91 -3.56 -0.78
N ILE A 245 3.34 -3.91 0.37
CA ILE A 245 2.05 -3.41 0.87
C ILE A 245 2.30 -2.69 2.19
N ARG A 246 1.89 -1.42 2.26
CA ARG A 246 1.89 -0.60 3.47
C ARG A 246 0.67 -0.95 4.29
N ILE A 247 0.90 -1.44 5.50
CA ILE A 247 -0.15 -1.70 6.49
C ILE A 247 0.06 -0.69 7.63
N PRO A 248 -0.97 0.10 8.01
CA PRO A 248 -0.83 1.05 9.11
C PRO A 248 -0.37 0.39 10.41
N ASN A 249 0.56 1.04 11.11
CA ASN A 249 1.13 0.58 12.40
C ASN A 249 1.90 -0.74 12.38
N ALA A 250 2.09 -1.38 11.23
CA ALA A 250 3.00 -2.52 11.10
C ALA A 250 4.47 -2.06 11.15
N VAL A 251 5.37 -2.91 11.67
CA VAL A 251 6.81 -2.64 11.82
C VAL A 251 7.52 -2.29 10.50
N SER A 252 7.03 -2.84 9.39
CA SER A 252 7.47 -2.51 8.05
C SER A 252 6.34 -2.74 7.04
N PRO A 253 6.49 -2.26 5.80
CA PRO A 253 5.71 -2.81 4.69
C PRO A 253 5.87 -4.33 4.62
N LEU A 254 4.79 -5.00 4.23
CA LEU A 254 4.80 -6.41 3.85
C LEU A 254 5.40 -6.52 2.45
N THR A 255 6.58 -7.13 2.32
CA THR A 255 7.20 -7.39 1.03
C THR A 255 6.72 -8.73 0.50
N VAL A 256 6.11 -8.74 -0.68
CA VAL A 256 5.58 -9.92 -1.37
C VAL A 256 6.45 -10.20 -2.59
N THR A 257 7.04 -11.38 -2.65
CA THR A 257 7.87 -11.82 -3.78
C THR A 257 7.39 -13.17 -4.27
N VAL A 258 7.08 -13.24 -5.56
CA VAL A 258 6.74 -14.44 -6.29
C VAL A 258 7.98 -14.91 -7.03
N ASP A 259 8.47 -16.10 -6.70
CA ASP A 259 9.50 -16.80 -7.45
C ASP A 259 8.84 -17.85 -8.33
N VAL A 260 8.78 -17.55 -9.64
CA VAL A 260 8.08 -18.37 -10.61
C VAL A 260 8.83 -19.68 -10.85
N ARG A 261 10.17 -19.66 -10.84
CA ARG A 261 11.01 -20.85 -11.06
C ARG A 261 10.91 -21.82 -9.88
N ALA A 262 10.94 -21.29 -8.66
CA ALA A 262 10.80 -22.08 -7.45
C ALA A 262 9.34 -22.48 -7.15
N ALA A 263 8.37 -21.92 -7.89
CA ALA A 263 6.93 -22.02 -7.58
C ALA A 263 6.63 -21.65 -6.13
N GLN A 264 7.22 -20.56 -5.65
CA GLN A 264 7.15 -20.10 -4.26
C GLN A 264 6.67 -18.66 -4.17
N ILE A 265 5.92 -18.39 -3.11
CA ILE A 265 5.51 -17.05 -2.71
C ILE A 265 6.14 -16.78 -1.36
N THR A 266 6.85 -15.67 -1.24
CA THR A 266 7.45 -15.24 0.02
C THR A 266 6.84 -13.92 0.44
N CYS A 267 6.44 -13.86 1.71
CA CYS A 267 5.88 -12.66 2.31
C CYS A 267 6.71 -12.34 3.56
N SER A 268 7.30 -11.15 3.62
CA SER A 268 8.26 -10.81 4.66
C SER A 268 8.02 -9.46 5.31
N PHE A 269 8.35 -9.40 6.60
CA PHE A 269 8.44 -8.18 7.39
C PHE A 269 9.88 -8.03 7.89
N SER A 270 10.34 -6.79 8.01
CA SER A 270 11.64 -6.48 8.59
C SER A 270 11.46 -5.62 9.83
N THR A 271 12.26 -5.85 10.86
CA THR A 271 12.21 -5.09 12.11
C THR A 271 13.61 -4.82 12.63
N SER A 272 13.78 -3.69 13.31
CA SER A 272 15.05 -3.36 13.95
C SER A 272 15.26 -4.24 15.18
N ALA A 273 16.48 -4.73 15.35
CA ALA A 273 16.84 -5.45 16.56
C ALA A 273 16.92 -4.47 17.76
N PRO A 274 16.65 -4.93 19.00
CA PRO A 274 16.82 -4.11 20.20
C PRO A 274 18.19 -3.45 20.25
N ALA A 275 18.27 -2.17 20.65
CA ALA A 275 19.56 -1.47 20.72
C ALA A 275 20.49 -2.04 21.81
N GLU A 276 19.92 -2.72 22.82
CA GLU A 276 20.62 -3.27 23.97
C GLU A 276 20.62 -4.81 23.98
N GLY A 277 21.55 -5.38 24.74
CA GLY A 277 21.67 -6.82 24.94
C GLY A 277 22.59 -7.52 23.94
N ARG A 278 23.02 -8.73 24.33
CA ARG A 278 23.88 -9.62 23.53
C ARG A 278 23.14 -10.11 22.28
N PRO A 279 23.83 -10.53 21.20
CA PRO A 279 23.19 -11.02 19.98
C PRO A 279 22.11 -12.09 20.21
N THR A 280 22.39 -13.10 21.05
CA THR A 280 21.41 -14.14 21.41
C THR A 280 20.20 -13.60 22.17
N THR A 281 20.37 -12.57 23.00
CA THR A 281 19.26 -11.88 23.67
C THR A 281 18.35 -11.16 22.66
N ARG A 282 18.91 -10.60 21.58
CA ARG A 282 18.15 -9.97 20.49
C ARG A 282 17.36 -11.01 19.68
N VAL A 283 17.96 -12.17 19.40
CA VAL A 283 17.24 -13.30 18.79
C VAL A 283 16.08 -13.74 19.68
N ASN A 284 16.34 -13.98 20.97
CA ASN A 284 15.30 -14.36 21.93
C ASN A 284 14.20 -13.30 22.10
N TRP A 285 14.48 -12.02 21.86
CA TRP A 285 13.45 -10.97 21.79
C TRP A 285 12.51 -11.16 20.61
N LEU A 286 13.02 -11.50 19.44
CA LEU A 286 12.20 -11.80 18.27
C LEU A 286 11.38 -13.08 18.50
N MET A 287 12.01 -14.14 19.03
CA MET A 287 11.37 -15.44 19.25
C MET A 287 10.14 -15.35 20.16
N ARG A 288 10.19 -14.49 21.19
CA ARG A 288 9.04 -14.25 22.08
C ARG A 288 7.81 -13.71 21.35
N GLN A 289 8.00 -12.97 20.26
CA GLN A 289 6.91 -12.42 19.43
C GLN A 289 6.36 -13.46 18.46
N LEU A 290 7.18 -14.45 18.08
CA LEU A 290 6.87 -15.51 17.12
C LEU A 290 6.51 -16.84 17.81
N LYS A 291 6.06 -16.81 19.07
CA LYS A 291 5.77 -18.03 19.87
C LYS A 291 4.74 -18.97 19.24
N ASP A 292 3.67 -18.43 18.63
CA ASP A 292 2.61 -19.25 18.00
C ASP A 292 2.71 -19.22 16.46
N ALA A 293 3.81 -18.70 15.92
CA ALA A 293 4.03 -18.68 14.49
C ALA A 293 4.44 -20.08 13.99
N PRO A 294 4.14 -20.47 12.74
CA PRO A 294 4.54 -21.77 12.21
C PRO A 294 6.05 -21.99 12.16
N ASP A 295 6.48 -23.22 12.43
CA ASP A 295 7.88 -23.67 12.37
C ASP A 295 8.56 -23.48 11.00
N THR A 296 7.76 -23.39 9.94
CA THR A 296 8.19 -23.20 8.55
C THR A 296 8.58 -21.77 8.20
N ILE A 297 8.34 -20.80 9.10
CA ILE A 297 8.79 -19.42 8.90
C ILE A 297 10.32 -19.38 8.87
N ARG A 298 10.88 -18.64 7.92
CA ARG A 298 12.32 -18.37 7.89
C ARG A 298 12.63 -17.08 8.64
N VAL A 299 13.62 -17.12 9.51
CA VAL A 299 14.16 -15.95 10.22
C VAL A 299 15.56 -15.68 9.71
N GLU A 300 15.81 -14.43 9.33
CA GLU A 300 17.13 -13.97 8.90
C GLU A 300 17.61 -12.82 9.81
N ALA A 301 18.85 -12.92 10.29
CA ALA A 301 19.49 -11.92 11.15
C ALA A 301 20.61 -11.20 10.40
N PHE A 302 20.63 -9.87 10.46
CA PHE A 302 21.63 -9.04 9.80
C PHE A 302 22.53 -8.37 10.82
N ALA A 303 23.79 -8.79 10.86
CA ALA A 303 24.80 -8.23 11.74
C ALA A 303 25.53 -7.03 11.13
N SER A 304 25.99 -6.11 11.98
CA SER A 304 26.73 -4.92 11.54
C SER A 304 28.01 -5.31 10.81
N ARG A 305 28.27 -4.66 9.67
CA ARG A 305 29.47 -4.88 8.83
C ARG A 305 29.64 -6.34 8.38
N GLN A 306 28.56 -7.11 8.32
CA GLN A 306 28.52 -8.43 7.72
C GLN A 306 27.89 -8.34 6.33
N ARG A 307 28.41 -9.09 5.37
CA ARG A 307 27.79 -9.24 4.05
C ARG A 307 26.73 -10.35 4.15
N GLY A 308 25.48 -9.99 3.87
CA GLY A 308 24.34 -10.91 3.93
C GLY A 308 23.85 -11.18 5.36
N GLY A 309 22.67 -11.79 5.45
CA GLY A 309 22.09 -12.26 6.69
C GLY A 309 22.39 -13.73 6.95
N THR A 310 22.26 -14.13 8.21
CA THR A 310 22.25 -15.53 8.62
C THR A 310 20.81 -15.96 8.74
N ALA A 311 20.39 -17.01 8.02
CA ALA A 311 19.00 -17.41 7.94
C ALA A 311 18.80 -18.88 8.36
N GLU A 312 17.76 -19.14 9.12
CA GLU A 312 17.33 -20.49 9.52
C GLU A 312 15.81 -20.57 9.63
N LEU A 313 15.28 -21.80 9.67
CA LEU A 313 13.85 -22.00 9.95
C LEU A 313 13.56 -21.78 11.43
N LEU A 314 12.35 -21.28 11.73
CA LEU A 314 11.91 -20.95 13.08
C LEU A 314 12.00 -22.17 14.00
N LYS A 315 11.74 -23.37 13.48
CA LYS A 315 11.96 -24.63 14.20
C LYS A 315 13.37 -24.73 14.78
N THR A 316 14.39 -24.59 13.92
CA THR A 316 15.80 -24.67 14.31
C THR A 316 16.15 -23.57 15.32
N VAL A 317 15.67 -22.34 15.09
CA VAL A 317 15.96 -21.20 15.98
C VAL A 317 15.28 -21.35 17.35
N ARG A 318 14.16 -22.07 17.45
CA ARG A 318 13.51 -22.41 18.75
C ARG A 318 14.36 -23.39 19.55
N GLU A 319 14.96 -24.36 18.88
CA GLU A 319 15.83 -25.37 19.49
C GLU A 319 17.16 -24.75 19.92
N ASP A 320 17.77 -23.94 19.05
CA ASP A 320 19.02 -23.23 19.33
C ASP A 320 19.03 -21.81 18.72
N PRO A 321 18.79 -20.75 19.51
CA PRO A 321 18.86 -19.37 19.05
C PRO A 321 20.25 -18.91 18.58
N SER A 322 21.31 -19.64 18.92
CA SER A 322 22.69 -19.25 18.59
C SER A 322 23.05 -19.48 17.12
N VAL A 323 22.28 -20.30 16.39
CA VAL A 323 22.48 -20.56 14.95
C VAL A 323 22.39 -19.30 14.08
N LEU A 324 21.69 -18.27 14.55
CA LEU A 324 21.60 -16.96 13.87
C LEU A 324 22.76 -16.01 14.22
N VAL A 325 23.67 -16.41 15.09
CA VAL A 325 24.81 -15.62 15.57
C VAL A 325 26.11 -16.22 15.05
N ILE A 326 26.56 -15.79 13.88
CA ILE A 326 27.86 -16.24 13.32
C ILE A 326 29.04 -15.69 14.13
N ASP A 327 29.00 -14.40 14.45
CA ASP A 327 30.08 -13.71 15.17
C ASP A 327 29.47 -13.00 16.40
N PRO A 328 29.67 -13.53 17.61
CA PRO A 328 29.15 -12.94 18.84
C PRO A 328 29.67 -11.52 19.13
N SER A 329 30.78 -11.09 18.50
CA SER A 329 31.33 -9.74 18.65
C SER A 329 30.57 -8.70 17.82
N LYS A 330 29.79 -9.14 16.82
CA LYS A 330 29.02 -8.26 15.94
C LYS A 330 27.59 -8.08 16.43
N GLU A 331 27.15 -6.84 16.44
CA GLU A 331 25.79 -6.50 16.82
C GLU A 331 24.80 -6.82 15.69
N ILE A 332 23.75 -7.59 16.01
CA ILE A 332 22.59 -7.75 15.13
C ILE A 332 21.82 -6.43 15.09
N ARG A 333 21.60 -5.90 13.87
CA ARG A 333 20.94 -4.62 13.61
C ARG A 333 19.48 -4.78 13.24
N SER A 334 19.13 -5.84 12.51
CA SER A 334 17.78 -6.07 12.05
C SER A 334 17.51 -7.55 11.84
N PHE A 335 16.23 -7.87 11.76
CA PHE A 335 15.72 -9.18 11.39
C PHE A 335 14.77 -9.06 10.21
N THR A 336 14.73 -10.09 9.37
CA THR A 336 13.69 -10.30 8.37
C THR A 336 13.00 -11.63 8.67
N VAL A 337 11.68 -11.59 8.81
CA VAL A 337 10.84 -12.76 9.10
C VAL A 337 10.00 -13.04 7.87
N THR A 338 10.15 -14.25 7.30
CA THR A 338 9.58 -14.61 6.01
C THR A 338 8.67 -15.82 6.12
N TYR A 339 7.41 -15.64 5.74
CA TYR A 339 6.51 -16.73 5.40
C TYR A 339 6.84 -17.24 3.99
N ILE A 340 6.84 -18.57 3.80
CA ILE A 340 7.07 -19.23 2.52
C ILE A 340 5.84 -20.09 2.19
N GLY A 341 5.12 -19.73 1.13
CA GLY A 341 3.96 -20.43 0.61
C GLY A 341 4.24 -21.05 -0.77
N LYS A 342 3.41 -22.02 -1.16
CA LYS A 342 3.43 -22.59 -2.51
C LYS A 342 2.68 -21.68 -3.47
N MET A 343 3.22 -21.49 -4.67
CA MET A 343 2.56 -20.75 -5.73
C MET A 343 1.57 -21.65 -6.47
N GLY A 344 0.33 -21.20 -6.61
CA GLY A 344 -0.66 -21.83 -7.49
C GLY A 344 -0.26 -21.66 -8.95
N ALA A 345 -0.45 -22.71 -9.76
CA ALA A 345 -0.05 -22.69 -11.16
C ALA A 345 -1.17 -22.18 -12.08
N ALA A 346 -2.44 -22.35 -11.70
CA ALA A 346 -3.57 -22.05 -12.59
C ALA A 346 -3.74 -20.54 -12.81
N ARG A 347 -4.16 -20.17 -14.03
CA ARG A 347 -4.37 -18.78 -14.46
C ARG A 347 -5.57 -18.13 -13.79
N LEU A 348 -6.69 -18.85 -13.76
CA LEU A 348 -7.95 -18.39 -13.18
C LEU A 348 -7.95 -18.61 -11.68
N ALA A 349 -8.71 -17.79 -10.96
CA ALA A 349 -9.01 -17.99 -9.55
C ALA A 349 -9.80 -19.30 -9.33
N GLY A 350 -9.62 -19.91 -8.16
CA GLY A 350 -10.15 -21.20 -7.77
C GLY A 350 -9.11 -22.11 -7.11
N ARG A 351 -9.46 -23.38 -6.86
CA ARG A 351 -8.58 -24.36 -6.22
C ARG A 351 -7.25 -24.46 -6.99
N SER A 352 -6.14 -24.13 -6.33
CA SER A 352 -4.77 -24.09 -6.91
C SER A 352 -4.48 -22.92 -7.87
N GLY A 353 -5.27 -21.85 -7.85
CA GLY A 353 -5.06 -20.61 -8.60
C GLY A 353 -3.88 -19.78 -8.11
N PHE A 354 -3.18 -19.12 -9.04
CA PHE A 354 -2.08 -18.21 -8.72
C PHE A 354 -2.55 -17.06 -7.81
N ILE A 355 -3.65 -16.42 -8.19
CA ILE A 355 -4.24 -15.27 -7.47
C ILE A 355 -4.56 -15.67 -6.03
N ASP A 356 -5.29 -16.77 -5.83
CA ASP A 356 -5.68 -17.23 -4.49
C ASP A 356 -4.45 -17.55 -3.63
N SER A 357 -3.43 -18.18 -4.21
CA SER A 357 -2.20 -18.48 -3.48
C SER A 357 -1.44 -17.23 -3.00
N VAL A 358 -1.46 -16.14 -3.77
CA VAL A 358 -0.88 -14.85 -3.36
C VAL A 358 -1.73 -14.20 -2.26
N MET A 359 -3.05 -14.20 -2.43
CA MET A 359 -3.99 -13.67 -1.44
C MET A 359 -3.87 -14.39 -0.10
N ASP A 360 -3.84 -15.73 -0.13
CA ASP A 360 -3.68 -16.57 1.05
C ASP A 360 -2.32 -16.34 1.72
N ALA A 361 -1.23 -16.27 0.94
CA ALA A 361 0.10 -15.99 1.48
C ALA A 361 0.16 -14.63 2.20
N ILE A 362 -0.47 -13.59 1.65
CA ILE A 362 -0.56 -12.26 2.27
C ILE A 362 -1.34 -12.34 3.58
N LEU A 363 -2.50 -13.00 3.59
CA LEU A 363 -3.35 -13.12 4.78
C LEU A 363 -2.66 -13.92 5.89
N VAL A 364 -2.12 -15.10 5.55
CA VAL A 364 -1.44 -15.97 6.51
C VAL A 364 -0.17 -15.31 7.05
N SER A 365 0.60 -14.62 6.21
CA SER A 365 1.80 -13.92 6.67
C SER A 365 1.47 -12.75 7.60
N TYR A 366 0.40 -12.00 7.34
CA TYR A 366 -0.03 -10.96 8.27
C TYR A 366 -0.51 -11.55 9.61
N ASP A 367 -1.31 -12.63 9.59
CA ASP A 367 -1.81 -13.27 10.81
C ASP A 367 -0.69 -13.92 11.66
N SER A 368 0.24 -14.62 11.00
CA SER A 368 1.31 -15.36 11.68
C SER A 368 2.55 -14.52 12.01
N ILE A 369 2.75 -13.38 11.35
CA ILE A 369 3.94 -12.52 11.52
C ILE A 369 3.51 -11.07 11.77
N GLY A 370 2.85 -10.45 10.78
CA GLY A 370 2.63 -9.00 10.72
C GLY A 370 1.95 -8.40 11.95
N GLN A 371 0.86 -9.01 12.44
CA GLN A 371 0.11 -8.53 13.60
C GLN A 371 0.80 -8.78 14.94
N ARG A 372 1.86 -9.61 14.95
CA ARG A 372 2.57 -10.04 16.17
C ARG A 372 3.87 -9.29 16.38
N LEU A 373 4.55 -8.93 15.29
CA LEU A 373 5.80 -8.17 15.36
C LEU A 373 5.55 -6.75 15.86
N LYS A 374 6.43 -6.31 16.75
CA LYS A 374 6.50 -4.96 17.31
C LYS A 374 7.94 -4.49 17.24
N ASP A 375 8.12 -3.23 16.89
CA ASP A 375 9.45 -2.63 16.95
C ASP A 375 9.89 -2.47 18.40
N TRP A 376 11.19 -2.54 18.60
CA TRP A 376 11.77 -2.31 19.91
C TRP A 376 11.66 -0.84 20.30
N SER A 377 11.24 -0.59 21.54
CA SER A 377 11.27 0.72 22.19
C SER A 377 12.15 0.67 23.44
N ALA A 378 12.96 1.71 23.66
CA ALA A 378 13.73 1.84 24.89
C ALA A 378 12.81 1.87 26.12
N ALA A 379 13.28 1.32 27.24
CA ALA A 379 12.55 1.44 28.49
C ALA A 379 12.51 2.91 28.93
N PRO A 380 11.37 3.41 29.45
CA PRO A 380 11.32 4.75 30.03
C PRO A 380 12.38 4.92 31.12
N PRO A 381 13.06 6.09 31.20
CA PRO A 381 14.00 6.37 32.28
C PRO A 381 13.33 6.14 33.64
N ARG A 382 14.01 5.41 34.53
CA ARG A 382 13.52 5.20 35.89
C ARG A 382 13.88 6.39 36.76
N LEU A 383 12.97 6.78 37.65
CA LEU A 383 13.31 7.70 38.74
C LEU A 383 14.45 7.07 39.55
N ARG A 384 15.50 7.85 39.82
CA ARG A 384 16.59 7.40 40.69
C ARG A 384 15.99 7.04 42.05
N LYS A 385 16.31 5.86 42.55
CA LYS A 385 15.96 5.50 43.92
C LYS A 385 16.84 6.33 44.87
N PRO A 386 16.33 6.81 46.01
CA PRO A 386 17.12 7.59 46.97
C PRO A 386 18.41 6.90 47.42
N GLU A 387 18.45 5.58 47.38
CA GLU A 387 19.59 4.73 47.80
C GLU A 387 20.72 4.64 46.76
N GLU A 388 20.54 5.13 45.53
CA GLU A 388 21.59 5.15 44.48
C GLU A 388 22.41 6.45 44.46
N VAL A 389 22.21 7.34 45.43
CA VAL A 389 23.12 8.47 45.63
C VAL A 389 24.41 7.91 46.24
N VAL A 390 25.40 7.62 45.40
CA VAL A 390 26.78 7.51 45.84
C VAL A 390 27.18 8.91 46.30
N VAL A 391 26.98 9.18 47.58
CA VAL A 391 27.62 10.31 48.25
C VAL A 391 29.10 9.95 48.26
N ASP A 392 29.88 10.62 47.42
CA ASP A 392 31.32 10.48 47.45
C ASP A 392 31.81 11.02 48.80
N GLU A 393 32.08 10.11 49.75
CA GLU A 393 32.51 10.45 51.12
C GLU A 393 33.88 11.13 51.15
N THR A 394 34.57 11.23 50.01
CA THR A 394 35.88 11.91 49.88
C THR A 394 35.77 13.42 49.60
N LEU A 395 34.57 13.94 49.34
CA LEU A 395 34.35 15.38 49.20
C LEU A 395 34.26 16.06 50.58
N PRO A 396 35.10 17.08 50.86
CA PRO A 396 34.99 17.87 52.08
C PRO A 396 33.58 18.45 52.22
N LYS A 397 33.00 18.42 53.42
CA LYS A 397 31.64 18.94 53.69
C LYS A 397 31.49 20.45 53.46
N ASP A 398 32.61 21.14 53.23
CA ASP A 398 32.68 22.60 53.14
C ASP A 398 32.95 23.12 51.72
N VAL A 399 32.60 22.39 50.66
CA VAL A 399 32.64 22.98 49.31
C VAL A 399 31.42 23.90 49.16
N PRO A 400 31.57 25.24 49.12
CA PRO A 400 30.45 26.12 48.83
C PRO A 400 29.94 25.80 47.43
N SER A 401 28.61 25.65 47.31
CA SER A 401 27.94 25.42 46.03
C SER A 401 28.23 26.61 45.11
N ALA A 402 29.20 26.45 44.21
CA ALA A 402 29.53 27.44 43.20
C ALA A 402 28.50 27.38 42.06
N ALA A 403 27.28 27.79 42.36
CA ALA A 403 26.38 28.31 41.34
C ALA A 403 26.77 29.77 41.06
N LEU A 404 27.92 29.98 40.42
CA LEU A 404 28.27 31.26 39.82
C LEU A 404 28.12 31.14 38.31
N SER A 405 26.98 31.62 37.84
CA SER A 405 26.74 31.99 36.44
C SER A 405 27.53 33.26 36.16
N SER A 406 28.56 33.18 35.32
CA SER A 406 29.22 34.36 34.71
C SER A 406 29.90 33.97 33.41
N GLN A 407 29.50 34.62 32.31
CA GLN A 407 30.39 34.93 31.19
C GLN A 407 30.22 36.41 30.85
N ASP A 408 31.36 37.05 30.60
CA ASP A 408 31.68 38.44 30.88
C ASP A 408 31.47 39.41 29.70
N ASP A 409 31.54 40.70 30.07
CA ASP A 409 31.44 41.93 29.30
C ASP A 409 32.57 42.18 28.26
N ASP A 410 32.18 42.85 27.17
CA ASP A 410 33.03 43.52 26.18
C ASP A 410 33.41 44.94 26.65
N THR A 411 34.70 45.25 26.80
CA THR A 411 35.22 46.61 26.57
C THR A 411 36.72 46.60 26.23
N THR A 412 37.09 47.22 25.09
CA THR A 412 38.09 48.32 25.02
C THR A 412 38.22 48.83 23.58
N GLY A 413 37.95 50.13 23.37
CA GLY A 413 38.44 50.90 22.21
C GLY A 413 39.85 51.47 22.47
N PRO A 414 40.45 52.21 21.50
CA PRO A 414 40.64 53.65 21.77
C PRO A 414 40.57 54.62 20.56
N SER A 415 39.96 55.79 20.84
CA SER A 415 40.26 57.21 20.51
C SER A 415 40.62 57.74 19.09
N SER A 416 39.70 58.56 18.53
CA SER A 416 39.74 60.04 18.21
C SER A 416 40.90 60.69 17.40
N PRO A 417 40.83 61.96 16.88
CA PRO A 417 39.79 63.03 17.03
C PRO A 417 39.44 63.92 15.79
N ALA A 418 38.37 64.74 15.95
CA ALA A 418 38.08 66.15 15.54
C ALA A 418 38.29 66.63 14.07
N ALA A 419 37.63 67.67 13.53
CA ALA A 419 37.01 68.86 14.14
C ALA A 419 36.00 69.56 13.19
N SER A 420 35.15 70.38 13.83
CA SER A 420 34.50 71.63 13.36
C SER A 420 33.29 71.54 12.43
#